data_AF-A0A317U457-F1
#
_entry.id   AF-A0A317U457-F1
#
_cell.length_a   1.000
_cell.length_b   1.000
_cell.length_c   1.000
_cell.angle_alpha   90.00
_cell.angle_beta   90.00
_cell.angle_gamma   90.00
#
_symmetry.space_group_name_H-M   'P 1'
#
loop_
_entity.id
_entity.type
_entity.pdbx_description
1 polymer ?
#
loop_
_entity_poly.entity_id
_entity_poly.type
_entity_poly.pdbx_seq_one_letter_code
_entity_poly.pdbx_strand_id
1 'polypeptide(L)'
;MKKIMYLPPLLSLLIASCVTDKPDVIADDAGNLHYTTPYQDDTRGRNIFPMKKDVHGKKLFIFDPKAYAWAAYDAQGNRVMTGSASGGMDYCDDIHESCRTVTGTYHVFNKKGADCKSNEYPIARDGHVVGGAKMPYCMHFHDGYAIHAAYEVPKSNSSHGCIRVLPGAAKWLNENFIDVGTTVLVLPYA
;
A
#
# COMPACT_ATOMS: atom_id res chain seq x y z
N MET A 1 -38.17 61.97 -7.91
CA MET A 1 -37.31 61.24 -8.86
C MET A 1 -36.84 59.96 -8.16
N LYS A 2 -37.46 58.81 -8.48
CA LYS A 2 -37.14 57.50 -7.88
C LYS A 2 -36.01 56.84 -8.67
N LYS A 3 -34.88 56.54 -8.02
CA LYS A 3 -33.81 55.70 -8.61
C LYS A 3 -34.06 54.26 -8.21
N ILE A 4 -34.43 53.42 -9.18
CA ILE A 4 -34.56 51.98 -9.01
C ILE A 4 -33.17 51.38 -9.28
N MET A 5 -32.55 50.83 -8.22
CA MET A 5 -31.33 50.02 -8.32
C MET A 5 -31.73 48.60 -8.67
N TYR A 6 -31.34 48.12 -9.85
CA TYR A 6 -31.42 46.71 -10.21
C TYR A 6 -30.13 46.01 -9.78
N LEU A 7 -30.25 45.03 -8.88
CA LEU A 7 -29.18 44.12 -8.49
C LEU A 7 -29.29 42.86 -9.39
N PRO A 8 -28.27 42.46 -10.15
CA PRO A 8 -28.35 41.25 -10.96
C PRO A 8 -28.19 40.01 -10.08
N PRO A 9 -28.82 38.87 -10.45
CA PRO A 9 -28.66 37.62 -9.71
C PRO A 9 -27.27 37.03 -10.00
N LEU A 10 -26.49 36.79 -8.94
CA LEU A 10 -25.29 35.95 -9.01
C LEU A 10 -25.74 34.51 -9.30
N LEU A 11 -25.58 34.09 -10.55
CA LEU A 11 -25.70 32.70 -10.96
C LEU A 11 -24.42 31.97 -10.53
N SER A 12 -24.46 31.28 -9.39
CA SER A 12 -23.38 30.42 -8.93
C SER A 12 -23.25 29.20 -9.84
N LEU A 13 -22.25 29.20 -10.72
CA LEU A 13 -21.83 27.99 -11.43
C LEU A 13 -21.24 27.01 -10.41
N LEU A 14 -22.01 25.98 -10.06
CA LEU A 14 -21.48 24.76 -9.45
C LEU A 14 -20.68 24.02 -10.52
N ILE A 15 -19.37 24.24 -10.53
CA ILE A 15 -18.44 23.45 -11.34
C ILE A 15 -18.34 22.09 -10.63
N ALA A 16 -19.15 21.12 -11.05
CA ALA A 16 -18.92 19.73 -10.72
C ALA A 16 -17.64 19.31 -11.45
N SER A 17 -16.49 19.39 -10.77
CA SER A 17 -15.25 18.80 -11.26
C SER A 17 -15.46 17.29 -11.25
N CYS A 18 -15.82 16.71 -12.39
CA CYS A 18 -15.68 15.29 -12.63
C CYS A 18 -14.18 14.99 -12.54
N VAL A 19 -13.71 14.56 -11.36
CA VAL A 19 -12.39 13.96 -11.23
C VAL A 19 -12.48 12.64 -11.99
N THR A 20 -11.96 12.62 -13.20
CA THR A 20 -11.71 11.37 -13.90
C THR A 20 -10.51 10.76 -13.20
N ASP A 21 -10.75 9.79 -12.31
CA ASP A 21 -9.70 9.08 -11.58
C ASP A 21 -8.77 8.41 -12.59
N LYS A 22 -7.63 9.04 -12.86
CA LYS A 22 -6.61 8.50 -13.75
C LYS A 22 -5.99 7.29 -13.05
N PRO A 23 -5.78 6.17 -13.76
CA PRO A 23 -5.11 5.01 -13.18
C PRO A 23 -3.73 5.40 -12.63
N ASP A 24 -3.35 4.78 -11.52
CA ASP A 24 -2.02 4.92 -10.94
C ASP A 24 -1.01 4.24 -11.87
N VAL A 25 0.06 4.94 -12.24
CA VAL A 25 1.07 4.45 -13.20
C VAL A 25 2.39 4.19 -12.49
N ILE A 26 3.01 3.05 -12.79
CA ILE A 26 4.33 2.67 -12.28
C ILE A 26 5.15 1.97 -13.37
N ALA A 27 6.46 2.23 -13.42
CA ALA A 27 7.35 1.64 -14.43
C ALA A 27 8.14 0.46 -13.85
N ASP A 28 8.14 -0.67 -14.56
CA ASP A 28 8.91 -1.85 -14.16
C ASP A 28 10.42 -1.72 -14.41
N ASP A 29 11.19 -2.75 -14.07
CA ASP A 29 12.63 -2.78 -14.25
C ASP A 29 13.07 -2.73 -15.72
N ALA A 30 12.21 -3.12 -16.66
CA ALA A 30 12.42 -3.00 -18.10
C ALA A 30 11.90 -1.67 -18.68
N GLY A 31 11.31 -0.82 -17.85
CA GLY A 31 10.74 0.47 -18.24
C GLY A 31 9.32 0.38 -18.82
N ASN A 32 8.67 -0.78 -18.78
CA ASN A 32 7.27 -0.88 -19.21
C ASN A 32 6.36 -0.22 -18.17
N LEU A 33 5.34 0.47 -18.66
CA LEU A 33 4.35 1.13 -17.80
C LEU A 33 3.23 0.15 -17.43
N HIS A 34 2.96 0.07 -16.14
CA HIS A 34 1.85 -0.68 -15.56
C HIS A 34 0.82 0.30 -15.04
N TYR A 35 -0.44 0.05 -15.38
CA TYR A 35 -1.58 0.86 -14.96
C TYR A 35 -2.37 0.08 -13.92
N THR A 36 -2.53 0.68 -12.76
CA THR A 36 -3.19 0.07 -11.62
C THR A 36 -4.43 0.86 -11.23
N THR A 37 -5.36 0.18 -10.57
CA THR A 37 -6.55 0.83 -10.00
C THR A 37 -6.11 1.96 -9.06
N PRO A 38 -6.67 3.17 -9.16
CA PRO A 38 -6.45 4.23 -8.18
C PRO A 38 -6.73 3.71 -6.78
N TYR A 39 -5.83 3.92 -5.83
CA TYR A 39 -5.97 3.31 -4.50
C TYR A 39 -7.24 3.74 -3.74
N GLN A 40 -7.81 4.90 -4.05
CA GLN A 40 -9.07 5.39 -3.48
C GLN A 40 -10.28 4.56 -3.96
N ASP A 41 -10.19 4.01 -5.17
CA ASP A 41 -11.21 3.15 -5.77
C ASP A 41 -11.08 1.71 -5.32
N ASP A 42 -9.96 1.35 -4.69
CA ASP A 42 -9.76 0.02 -4.15
C ASP A 42 -10.72 -0.23 -2.98
N THR A 43 -11.58 -1.24 -3.16
CA THR A 43 -12.59 -1.62 -2.19
C THR A 43 -12.17 -2.79 -1.32
N ARG A 44 -11.00 -3.39 -1.58
CA ARG A 44 -10.56 -4.58 -0.84
C ARG A 44 -10.28 -4.24 0.63
N GLY A 45 -10.74 -5.12 1.50
CA GLY A 45 -10.66 -4.94 2.96
C GLY A 45 -11.79 -4.09 3.57
N ARG A 46 -12.63 -3.40 2.77
CA ARG A 46 -13.74 -2.56 3.31
C ARG A 46 -14.70 -3.34 4.20
N ASN A 47 -15.02 -4.57 3.85
CA ASN A 47 -15.91 -5.46 4.60
C ASN A 47 -15.16 -6.45 5.52
N ILE A 48 -13.83 -6.38 5.55
CA ILE A 48 -12.99 -7.29 6.34
C ILE A 48 -12.55 -6.60 7.64
N PHE A 49 -12.08 -5.36 7.51
CA PHE A 49 -11.56 -4.59 8.63
C PHE A 49 -12.66 -3.68 9.22
N PRO A 50 -12.86 -3.63 10.54
CA PRO A 50 -13.86 -2.74 11.14
C PRO A 50 -13.48 -1.26 11.00
N MET A 51 -14.46 -0.36 11.05
CA MET A 51 -14.22 1.10 11.01
C MET A 51 -13.47 1.62 12.24
N LYS A 52 -13.57 0.91 13.37
CA LYS A 52 -12.89 1.23 14.62
C LYS A 52 -12.09 0.03 15.09
N LYS A 53 -10.91 0.27 15.66
CA LYS A 53 -10.07 -0.74 16.29
C LYS A 53 -9.33 -0.10 17.47
N ASP A 54 -9.18 -0.83 18.58
CA ASP A 54 -8.28 -0.38 19.64
C ASP A 54 -6.83 -0.53 19.14
N VAL A 55 -6.12 0.59 19.13
CA VAL A 55 -4.73 0.71 18.68
C VAL A 55 -3.83 1.30 19.76
N HIS A 56 -4.35 1.45 20.99
CA HIS A 56 -3.60 1.95 22.15
C HIS A 56 -2.83 3.26 21.88
N GLY A 57 -3.47 4.20 21.17
CA GLY A 57 -2.91 5.53 20.90
C GLY A 57 -1.82 5.57 19.82
N LYS A 58 -1.57 4.48 19.09
CA LYS A 58 -0.54 4.41 18.04
C LYS A 58 -1.17 4.15 16.67
N LYS A 59 -0.58 4.69 15.61
CA LYS A 59 -0.95 4.33 14.24
C LYS A 59 -0.70 2.84 14.02
N LEU A 60 -1.60 2.19 13.28
CA LEU A 60 -1.52 0.77 12.97
C LEU A 60 -1.73 0.53 11.47
N PHE A 61 -0.78 -0.15 10.85
CA PHE A 61 -1.00 -0.86 9.59
C PHE A 61 -1.27 -2.32 9.91
N ILE A 62 -2.38 -2.86 9.40
CA ILE A 62 -2.72 -4.28 9.52
C ILE A 62 -2.76 -4.91 8.13
N PHE A 63 -2.20 -6.11 8.00
CA PHE A 63 -2.27 -6.94 6.81
C PHE A 63 -2.90 -8.29 7.14
N ASP A 64 -3.88 -8.69 6.33
CA ASP A 64 -4.52 -10.00 6.37
C ASP A 64 -4.16 -10.81 5.11
N PRO A 65 -3.29 -11.82 5.21
CA PRO A 65 -2.89 -12.65 4.07
C PRO A 65 -3.98 -13.59 3.58
N LYS A 66 -5.06 -13.82 4.35
CA LYS A 66 -6.23 -14.62 3.93
C LYS A 66 -7.20 -13.77 3.13
N ALA A 67 -7.34 -12.49 3.51
CA ALA A 67 -8.17 -11.53 2.80
C ALA A 67 -7.47 -10.86 1.61
N TYR A 68 -6.15 -11.04 1.49
CA TYR A 68 -5.29 -10.35 0.52
C TYR A 68 -5.47 -8.83 0.60
N ALA A 69 -5.58 -8.30 1.81
CA ALA A 69 -5.98 -6.93 2.06
C ALA A 69 -5.26 -6.32 3.26
N TRP A 70 -5.20 -4.99 3.30
CA TRP A 70 -4.62 -4.23 4.40
C TRP A 70 -5.57 -3.13 4.87
N ALA A 71 -5.39 -2.64 6.10
CA ALA A 71 -6.02 -1.43 6.59
C ALA A 71 -5.05 -0.55 7.39
N ALA A 72 -5.30 0.76 7.36
CA ALA A 72 -4.59 1.78 8.13
C ALA A 72 -5.54 2.39 9.16
N TYR A 73 -5.11 2.38 10.42
CA TYR A 73 -5.82 2.99 11.54
C TYR A 73 -5.01 4.15 12.13
N ASP A 74 -5.62 5.32 12.24
CA ASP A 74 -5.00 6.46 12.94
C ASP A 74 -4.81 6.18 14.44
N ALA A 75 -4.14 7.09 15.14
CA ALA A 75 -3.87 6.94 16.58
C ALA A 75 -5.15 6.92 17.45
N GLN A 76 -6.28 7.37 16.92
CA GLN A 76 -7.60 7.33 17.57
C GLN A 76 -8.37 6.05 17.24
N GLY A 77 -7.75 5.13 16.48
CA GLY A 77 -8.34 3.86 16.09
C GLY A 77 -9.38 3.96 14.99
N ASN A 78 -9.46 5.06 14.24
CA ASN A 78 -10.31 5.15 13.04
C ASN A 78 -9.61 4.50 11.86
N ARG A 79 -10.32 3.64 11.13
CA ARG A 79 -9.85 3.16 9.83
C ARG A 79 -9.88 4.31 8.82
N VAL A 80 -8.70 4.80 8.44
CA VAL A 80 -8.55 5.92 7.49
C VAL A 80 -8.38 5.46 6.05
N MET A 81 -7.90 4.23 5.84
CA MET A 81 -7.73 3.65 4.50
C MET A 81 -7.72 2.11 4.58
N THR A 82 -8.04 1.46 3.47
CA THR A 82 -7.93 0.01 3.27
C THR A 82 -7.68 -0.26 1.80
N GLY A 83 -7.12 -1.41 1.46
CA GLY A 83 -6.95 -1.78 0.06
C GLY A 83 -6.36 -3.17 -0.13
N SER A 84 -5.96 -3.43 -1.36
CA SER A 84 -5.37 -4.67 -1.83
C SER A 84 -3.95 -4.84 -1.31
N ALA A 85 -3.65 -6.03 -0.82
CA ALA A 85 -2.31 -6.46 -0.47
C ALA A 85 -2.04 -7.87 -1.00
N SER A 86 -0.78 -8.17 -1.30
CA SER A 86 -0.29 -9.50 -1.60
C SER A 86 0.96 -9.76 -0.78
N GLY A 87 0.91 -10.77 0.08
CA GLY A 87 2.03 -11.15 0.93
C GLY A 87 2.90 -12.22 0.30
N GLY A 88 3.75 -12.79 1.15
CA GLY A 88 4.65 -13.89 0.83
C GLY A 88 3.92 -15.19 0.52
N MET A 89 4.28 -15.89 -0.55
CA MET A 89 3.65 -17.16 -0.90
C MET A 89 4.10 -18.31 0.02
N ASP A 90 3.43 -19.46 -0.07
CA ASP A 90 3.72 -20.60 0.80
C ASP A 90 5.13 -21.17 0.58
N TYR A 91 5.59 -21.18 -0.67
CA TYR A 91 6.87 -21.72 -1.09
C TYR A 91 7.40 -20.95 -2.30
N CYS A 92 8.69 -20.59 -2.27
CA CYS A 92 9.37 -19.92 -3.37
C CYS A 92 10.37 -20.86 -4.02
N ASP A 93 10.16 -21.14 -5.31
CA ASP A 93 10.94 -22.13 -6.07
C ASP A 93 12.42 -21.76 -6.23
N ASP A 94 12.74 -20.46 -6.30
CA ASP A 94 14.10 -19.96 -6.50
C ASP A 94 14.99 -20.09 -5.25
N ILE A 95 14.41 -20.03 -4.05
CA ILE A 95 15.12 -20.18 -2.78
C ILE A 95 14.85 -21.54 -2.09
N HIS A 96 13.96 -22.35 -2.64
CA HIS A 96 13.58 -23.68 -2.15
C HIS A 96 13.09 -23.72 -0.69
N GLU A 97 12.42 -22.66 -0.24
CA GLU A 97 11.90 -22.55 1.12
C GLU A 97 10.58 -21.78 1.19
N SER A 98 9.99 -21.73 2.39
CA SER A 98 8.81 -20.91 2.62
C SER A 98 9.19 -19.44 2.59
N CYS A 99 8.43 -18.66 1.83
CA CYS A 99 8.61 -17.22 1.72
C CYS A 99 7.38 -16.46 2.22
N ARG A 100 6.65 -17.05 3.18
CA ARG A 100 5.52 -16.38 3.84
C ARG A 100 5.97 -15.08 4.49
N THR A 101 5.10 -14.07 4.46
CA THR A 101 5.31 -12.87 5.27
C THR A 101 5.31 -13.28 6.73
N VAL A 102 6.30 -12.79 7.50
CA VAL A 102 6.35 -13.03 8.95
C VAL A 102 5.08 -12.54 9.63
N THR A 103 4.48 -13.40 10.47
CA THR A 103 3.26 -13.07 11.23
C THR A 103 3.62 -12.45 12.57
N GLY A 104 2.77 -11.59 13.12
CA GLY A 104 2.97 -10.97 14.43
C GLY A 104 2.93 -9.44 14.40
N THR A 105 3.47 -8.83 15.45
CA THR A 105 3.48 -7.38 15.64
C THR A 105 4.91 -6.85 15.54
N TYR A 106 5.10 -5.88 14.66
CA TYR A 106 6.39 -5.28 14.33
C TYR A 106 6.27 -3.76 14.29
N HIS A 107 7.40 -3.09 14.04
CA HIS A 107 7.46 -1.65 13.89
C HIS A 107 8.28 -1.26 12.67
N VAL A 108 7.79 -0.30 11.90
CA VAL A 108 8.55 0.25 10.78
C VAL A 108 9.83 0.88 11.31
N PHE A 109 10.99 0.44 10.84
CA PHE A 109 12.29 0.94 11.28
C PHE A 109 13.02 1.75 10.21
N ASN A 110 12.65 1.59 8.93
CA ASN A 110 13.28 2.31 7.83
C ASN A 110 12.29 2.50 6.67
N LYS A 111 12.42 3.62 5.95
CA LYS A 111 11.61 3.94 4.77
C LYS A 111 12.49 4.53 3.67
N LYS A 112 12.21 4.19 2.42
CA LYS A 112 12.82 4.83 1.25
C LYS A 112 11.73 5.24 0.25
N GLY A 113 12.06 6.16 -0.65
CA GLY A 113 11.13 6.72 -1.63
C GLY A 113 10.93 5.85 -2.87
N ALA A 114 10.53 6.49 -3.97
CA ALA A 114 10.21 5.83 -5.24
C ALA A 114 11.35 4.98 -5.81
N ASP A 115 12.61 5.35 -5.57
CA ASP A 115 13.78 4.64 -6.10
C ASP A 115 14.27 3.47 -5.24
N CYS A 116 13.47 3.06 -4.24
CA CYS A 116 13.85 1.93 -3.39
C CYS A 116 14.02 0.64 -4.20
N LYS A 117 15.05 -0.13 -3.85
CA LYS A 117 15.39 -1.40 -4.47
C LYS A 117 15.71 -2.45 -3.41
N SER A 118 15.45 -3.71 -3.73
CA SER A 118 15.90 -4.85 -2.95
C SER A 118 17.41 -4.99 -3.04
N ASN A 119 18.06 -5.42 -1.96
CA ASN A 119 19.46 -5.85 -1.99
C ASN A 119 19.62 -7.34 -2.31
N GLU A 120 18.53 -8.11 -2.24
CA GLU A 120 18.55 -9.57 -2.29
C GLU A 120 17.92 -10.10 -3.58
N TYR A 121 16.80 -9.51 -3.99
CA TYR A 121 16.06 -9.95 -5.17
C TYR A 121 16.35 -9.07 -6.40
N PRO A 122 16.44 -9.65 -7.61
CA PRO A 122 16.22 -11.06 -7.91
C PRO A 122 17.43 -11.93 -7.55
N ILE A 123 17.16 -13.23 -7.37
CA ILE A 123 18.17 -14.28 -7.22
C ILE A 123 18.27 -15.00 -8.57
N ALA A 124 19.48 -15.21 -9.06
CA ALA A 124 19.72 -15.91 -10.31
C ALA A 124 19.52 -17.43 -10.17
N ARG A 125 19.43 -18.13 -11.31
CA ARG A 125 19.14 -19.57 -11.35
C ARG A 125 20.18 -20.46 -10.67
N ASP A 126 21.42 -19.99 -10.56
CA ASP A 126 22.53 -20.66 -9.87
C ASP A 126 22.62 -20.25 -8.37
N GLY A 127 21.65 -19.49 -7.87
CA GLY A 127 21.57 -19.03 -6.48
C GLY A 127 22.35 -17.76 -6.18
N HIS A 128 23.01 -17.12 -7.14
CA HIS A 128 23.70 -15.85 -6.86
C HIS A 128 22.70 -14.69 -6.67
N VAL A 129 22.92 -13.87 -5.64
CA VAL A 129 22.16 -12.65 -5.39
C VAL A 129 22.54 -11.61 -6.44
N VAL A 130 21.59 -11.24 -7.30
CA VAL A 130 21.74 -10.12 -8.24
C VAL A 130 21.33 -8.82 -7.56
N GLY A 131 20.21 -8.85 -6.83
CA GLY A 131 19.65 -7.67 -6.19
C GLY A 131 19.16 -6.61 -7.19
N GLY A 132 18.63 -5.51 -6.67
CA GLY A 132 18.25 -4.35 -7.46
C GLY A 132 16.80 -4.33 -7.96
N ALA A 133 15.98 -5.35 -7.67
CA ALA A 133 14.56 -5.33 -8.00
C ALA A 133 13.88 -4.11 -7.38
N LYS A 134 13.11 -3.37 -8.17
CA LYS A 134 12.38 -2.19 -7.68
C LYS A 134 11.37 -2.56 -6.59
N MET A 135 11.39 -1.78 -5.51
CA MET A 135 10.44 -1.83 -4.40
C MET A 135 9.97 -0.42 -4.03
N PRO A 136 9.33 0.34 -4.94
CA PRO A 136 9.08 1.76 -4.72
C PRO A 136 8.29 2.03 -3.44
N TYR A 137 8.69 3.08 -2.72
CA TYR A 137 8.10 3.47 -1.44
C TYR A 137 8.21 2.42 -0.33
N CYS A 138 9.28 1.61 -0.34
CA CYS A 138 9.47 0.56 0.67
C CYS A 138 9.49 1.10 2.12
N MET A 139 8.79 0.40 2.99
CA MET A 139 8.67 0.66 4.43
C MET A 139 9.00 -0.64 5.17
N HIS A 140 10.25 -0.76 5.63
CA HIS A 140 10.79 -1.96 6.26
C HIS A 140 10.31 -2.06 7.71
N PHE A 141 9.83 -3.24 8.10
CA PHE A 141 9.25 -3.47 9.43
C PHE A 141 9.87 -4.64 10.18
N HIS A 142 10.55 -5.57 9.50
CA HIS A 142 11.30 -6.66 10.13
C HIS A 142 12.37 -7.16 9.15
N ASP A 143 13.65 -7.17 9.53
CA ASP A 143 14.74 -7.66 8.68
C ASP A 143 14.64 -7.21 7.21
N GLY A 144 14.52 -8.14 6.25
CA GLY A 144 14.30 -7.86 4.83
C GLY A 144 12.85 -7.58 4.42
N TYR A 145 11.89 -7.75 5.32
CA TYR A 145 10.46 -7.57 5.07
C TYR A 145 10.06 -6.09 5.04
N ALA A 146 9.38 -5.71 3.97
CA ALA A 146 8.86 -4.37 3.76
C ALA A 146 7.44 -4.37 3.19
N ILE A 147 6.72 -3.28 3.43
CA ILE A 147 5.53 -2.90 2.66
C ILE A 147 6.03 -2.05 1.48
N HIS A 148 5.62 -2.33 0.24
CA HIS A 148 6.05 -1.53 -0.92
C HIS A 148 5.08 -1.59 -2.10
N ALA A 149 5.26 -0.68 -3.07
CA ALA A 149 4.51 -0.68 -4.31
C ALA A 149 4.87 -1.90 -5.17
N ALA A 150 3.87 -2.49 -5.81
CA ALA A 150 4.06 -3.50 -6.85
C ALA A 150 3.28 -3.17 -8.12
N TYR A 151 3.70 -3.77 -9.23
CA TYR A 151 3.03 -3.66 -10.52
C TYR A 151 1.68 -4.39 -10.52
N GLU A 152 1.59 -5.47 -9.73
CA GLU A 152 0.40 -6.30 -9.59
C GLU A 152 0.16 -6.65 -8.12
N VAL A 153 -1.12 -6.66 -7.73
CA VAL A 153 -1.56 -7.02 -6.37
C VAL A 153 -2.73 -8.00 -6.46
N PRO A 154 -2.45 -9.29 -6.76
CA PRO A 154 -3.49 -10.29 -7.01
C PRO A 154 -4.27 -10.63 -5.74
N LYS A 155 -5.33 -11.44 -5.88
CA LYS A 155 -6.03 -12.10 -4.76
C LYS A 155 -5.34 -13.42 -4.40
N SER A 156 -4.03 -13.35 -4.23
CA SER A 156 -3.15 -14.43 -3.80
C SER A 156 -1.92 -13.82 -3.12
N ASN A 157 -1.24 -14.60 -2.29
CA ASN A 157 0.09 -14.23 -1.81
C ASN A 157 1.11 -14.68 -2.86
N SER A 158 1.87 -13.72 -3.40
CA SER A 158 2.73 -13.94 -4.58
C SER A 158 4.11 -13.29 -4.47
N SER A 159 4.49 -12.79 -3.30
CA SER A 159 5.80 -12.22 -3.07
C SER A 159 6.77 -13.22 -2.43
N HIS A 160 8.03 -12.82 -2.35
CA HIS A 160 9.09 -13.46 -1.56
C HIS A 160 9.09 -13.02 -0.08
N GLY A 161 7.95 -12.59 0.46
CA GLY A 161 7.78 -12.23 1.86
C GLY A 161 7.31 -10.80 2.09
N CYS A 162 7.71 -9.84 1.25
CA CYS A 162 7.25 -8.46 1.37
C CYS A 162 5.73 -8.31 1.17
N ILE A 163 5.14 -7.28 1.77
CA ILE A 163 3.73 -6.95 1.58
C ILE A 163 3.63 -5.98 0.40
N ARG A 164 3.16 -6.47 -0.74
CA ARG A 164 2.94 -5.69 -1.96
C ARG A 164 1.58 -5.01 -1.89
N VAL A 165 1.53 -3.69 -2.13
CA VAL A 165 0.29 -2.91 -2.24
C VAL A 165 0.28 -2.10 -3.53
N LEU A 166 -0.87 -1.52 -3.89
CA LEU A 166 -0.99 -0.72 -5.11
C LEU A 166 -0.04 0.48 -5.08
N PRO A 167 0.50 0.95 -6.22
CA PRO A 167 1.44 2.06 -6.29
C PRO A 167 0.99 3.33 -5.57
N GLY A 168 -0.24 3.80 -5.82
CA GLY A 168 -0.77 4.97 -5.13
C GLY A 168 -0.95 4.75 -3.63
N ALA A 169 -1.36 3.54 -3.22
CA ALA A 169 -1.46 3.16 -1.81
C ALA A 169 -0.09 3.19 -1.13
N ALA A 170 0.95 2.62 -1.76
CA ALA A 170 2.30 2.60 -1.22
C ALA A 170 2.85 4.01 -1.05
N LYS A 171 2.66 4.88 -2.05
CA LYS A 171 3.04 6.29 -1.97
C LYS A 171 2.31 7.00 -0.83
N TRP A 172 0.98 6.84 -0.75
CA TRP A 172 0.19 7.46 0.31
C TRP A 172 0.63 6.96 1.70
N LEU A 173 0.78 5.65 1.87
CA LEU A 173 1.27 5.03 3.10
C LEU A 173 2.63 5.59 3.49
N ASN A 174 3.59 5.63 2.57
CA ASN A 174 4.94 6.07 2.84
C ASN A 174 5.01 7.57 3.13
N GLU A 175 4.31 8.42 2.38
CA GLU A 175 4.48 9.87 2.51
C GLU A 175 3.56 10.50 3.57
N ASN A 176 2.40 9.90 3.85
CA ASN A 176 1.34 10.58 4.61
C ASN A 176 0.89 9.83 5.86
N PHE A 177 1.12 8.52 5.97
CA PHE A 177 0.54 7.72 7.03
C PHE A 177 1.56 7.02 7.92
N ILE A 178 2.38 6.14 7.35
CA ILE A 178 3.37 5.33 8.06
C ILE A 178 4.58 6.17 8.42
N ASP A 179 4.91 6.21 9.69
CA ASP A 179 6.14 6.79 10.24
C ASP A 179 7.08 5.69 10.76
N VAL A 180 8.38 6.01 10.93
CA VAL A 180 9.27 5.13 11.72
C VAL A 180 8.69 4.99 13.12
N GLY A 181 8.50 3.75 13.57
CA GLY A 181 7.80 3.37 14.80
C GLY A 181 6.33 3.01 14.64
N THR A 182 5.73 3.20 13.46
CA THR A 182 4.34 2.78 13.19
C THR A 182 4.21 1.27 13.37
N THR A 183 3.17 0.84 14.07
CA THR A 183 2.90 -0.58 14.33
C THR A 183 2.47 -1.27 13.04
N VAL A 184 3.07 -2.41 12.75
CA VAL A 184 2.68 -3.32 11.66
C VAL A 184 2.18 -4.61 12.29
N LEU A 185 0.91 -4.95 12.06
CA LEU A 185 0.32 -6.22 12.48
C LEU A 185 0.09 -7.09 11.25
N VAL A 186 0.76 -8.23 11.19
CA VAL A 186 0.55 -9.24 10.16
C VAL A 186 -0.26 -10.38 10.76
N LEU A 187 -1.47 -10.59 10.26
CA LEU A 187 -2.35 -11.66 10.70
C LEU A 187 -1.88 -13.04 10.18
N PRO A 188 -2.28 -14.15 10.85
CA PRO A 188 -1.93 -15.49 10.41
C PRO A 188 -2.49 -15.86 9.03
N TYR A 189 -1.78 -16.75 8.35
CA TYR A 189 -2.22 -17.37 7.09
C TYR A 189 -3.32 -18.43 7.30
N ALA A 190 -3.53 -18.89 8.54
CA ALA A 190 -4.54 -19.88 8.92
C ALA A 190 -5.28 -19.43 10.19
#